data_AF-A0A512ADE1-F1
#
_entry.id   AF-A0A512ADE1-F1
#
_cell.length_a   1.000
_cell.length_b   1.000
_cell.length_c   1.000
_cell.angle_alpha   90.00
_cell.angle_beta   90.00
_cell.angle_gamma   90.00
#
_symmetry.space_group_name_H-M   'P 1'
#
loop_
_entity.id
_entity.type
_entity.pdbx_description
1 polymer ?
#
loop_
_entity_poly.entity_id
_entity_poly.type
_entity_poly.pdbx_seq_one_letter_code
_entity_poly.pdbx_strand_id
1 'polypeptide(L)'
;MINTTYTIRPLSYSNLTHREFESLMVDSYQVLTIFTSSYRDEDMYSKHLEGFHSKLEQFQAQLANVEKKDSMSLVELDKERDNALVGLFTLHKGFAKIKDRDLKEAYEVLLPVFKKYKDITKHTNAVATAEIKSLLKTLQEEPYQGAVTSLGLLPMLTAVIEAQADYDKVEADARAAKSVKEVGKTKQLRSEISRTYDLFVRYTAAVAEAYPERAHLTKLLKDLNTIRDSKRRLVGTNKKTKTEEAGEKSA
;
A
#
# COMPACT_ATOMS: atom_id res chain seq x y z
N MET A 1 -54.02 7.13 -7.73
CA MET A 1 -52.73 7.64 -8.21
C MET A 1 -51.65 7.07 -7.30
N ILE A 2 -50.76 6.23 -7.84
CA ILE A 2 -49.64 5.68 -7.07
C ILE A 2 -48.56 6.77 -7.07
N ASN A 3 -48.27 7.36 -5.90
CA ASN A 3 -47.14 8.28 -5.75
C ASN A 3 -45.85 7.47 -5.85
N THR A 4 -45.30 7.35 -7.07
CA THR A 4 -43.95 6.81 -7.25
C THR A 4 -42.97 7.85 -6.76
N THR A 5 -42.39 7.65 -5.57
CA THR A 5 -41.42 8.61 -5.01
C THR A 5 -40.04 8.37 -5.61
N TYR A 6 -39.59 9.27 -6.49
CA TYR A 6 -38.28 9.23 -7.16
C TYR A 6 -37.11 9.71 -6.27
N THR A 7 -37.21 9.49 -4.96
CA THR A 7 -36.28 10.05 -3.97
C THR A 7 -34.94 9.33 -3.97
N ILE A 8 -33.86 10.10 -3.98
CA ILE A 8 -32.51 9.59 -3.76
C ILE A 8 -32.37 9.15 -2.31
N ARG A 9 -31.96 7.90 -2.11
CA ARG A 9 -31.69 7.35 -0.78
C ARG A 9 -30.49 8.08 -0.14
N PRO A 10 -30.61 8.68 1.05
CA PRO A 10 -29.51 9.45 1.64
C PRO A 10 -28.33 8.54 2.02
N LEU A 11 -27.11 9.00 1.75
CA LEU A 11 -25.87 8.34 2.12
C LEU A 11 -24.78 9.41 2.20
N SER A 12 -24.12 9.54 3.34
CA SER A 12 -22.94 10.40 3.48
C SER A 12 -21.67 9.61 3.19
N TYR A 13 -20.84 10.11 2.27
CA TYR A 13 -19.56 9.49 1.94
C TYR A 13 -18.44 9.86 2.91
N SER A 14 -18.63 10.90 3.73
CA SER A 14 -17.62 11.38 4.69
C SER A 14 -17.28 10.33 5.74
N ASN A 15 -18.25 9.47 6.06
CA ASN A 15 -18.14 8.49 7.14
C ASN A 15 -17.74 7.10 6.63
N LEU A 16 -17.58 6.93 5.32
CA LEU A 16 -17.16 5.66 4.73
C LEU A 16 -15.64 5.53 4.83
N THR A 17 -15.16 4.36 5.24
CA THR A 17 -13.76 3.96 5.07
C THR A 17 -13.34 4.01 3.59
N HIS A 18 -12.05 3.93 3.30
CA HIS A 18 -11.56 3.87 1.91
C HIS A 18 -12.12 2.68 1.14
N ARG A 19 -12.18 1.50 1.78
CA ARG A 19 -12.73 0.28 1.19
C ARG A 19 -14.25 0.33 0.98
N GLU A 20 -15.01 0.86 1.95
CA GLU A 20 -16.46 1.03 1.78
C GLU A 20 -16.80 2.03 0.68
N PHE A 21 -16.02 3.11 0.56
CA PHE A 21 -16.16 4.08 -0.52
C PHE A 21 -15.81 3.48 -1.88
N GLU A 22 -14.67 2.79 -1.98
CA GLU A 22 -14.28 2.06 -3.20
C GLU A 22 -15.40 1.12 -3.66
N SER A 23 -15.89 0.29 -2.73
CA SER A 23 -16.92 -0.69 -3.03
C SER A 23 -18.23 -0.04 -3.50
N LEU A 24 -18.65 1.08 -2.90
CA LEU A 24 -19.81 1.86 -3.39
C LEU A 24 -19.62 2.29 -4.85
N MET A 25 -18.44 2.80 -5.18
CA MET A 25 -18.14 3.36 -6.49
C MET A 25 -17.98 2.27 -7.56
N VAL A 26 -17.38 1.13 -7.22
CA VAL A 26 -17.26 -0.03 -8.11
C VAL A 26 -18.63 -0.63 -8.43
N ASP A 27 -19.46 -0.89 -7.41
CA ASP A 27 -20.80 -1.46 -7.62
C ASP A 27 -21.65 -0.52 -8.49
N SER A 28 -21.56 0.79 -8.23
CA SER A 28 -22.28 1.79 -9.02
C SER A 28 -21.76 1.91 -10.45
N TYR A 29 -20.44 1.84 -10.65
CA TYR A 29 -19.81 1.83 -11.96
C TYR A 29 -20.32 0.67 -12.81
N GLN A 30 -20.38 -0.54 -12.26
CA GLN A 30 -20.84 -1.73 -12.99
C GLN A 30 -22.27 -1.56 -13.51
N VAL A 31 -23.19 -1.08 -12.66
CA VAL A 31 -24.58 -0.82 -13.06
C VAL A 31 -24.66 0.25 -14.14
N LEU A 32 -23.89 1.33 -14.02
CA LEU A 32 -23.84 2.41 -15.01
C LEU A 32 -23.28 1.94 -16.35
N THR A 33 -22.22 1.12 -16.35
CA THR A 33 -21.63 0.54 -17.56
C THR A 33 -22.59 -0.37 -18.32
N ILE A 34 -23.32 -1.22 -17.59
CA ILE A 34 -24.36 -2.07 -18.17
C ILE A 34 -25.44 -1.19 -18.79
N PHE A 35 -25.90 -0.17 -18.06
CA PHE A 35 -26.92 0.76 -18.54
C PHE A 35 -26.49 1.50 -19.81
N THR A 36 -25.29 2.09 -19.84
CA THR A 36 -24.78 2.80 -21.03
C THR A 36 -24.61 1.90 -22.24
N SER A 37 -24.32 0.62 -22.03
CA SER A 37 -24.19 -0.34 -23.12
C SER A 37 -25.55 -0.66 -23.75
N SER A 38 -26.62 -0.69 -22.95
CA SER A 38 -27.99 -0.99 -23.38
C SER A 38 -28.75 0.23 -23.89
N TYR A 39 -28.45 1.44 -23.41
CA TYR A 39 -29.20 2.67 -23.71
C TYR A 39 -28.27 3.78 -24.21
N ARG A 40 -27.84 3.68 -25.47
CA ARG A 40 -26.85 4.59 -26.08
C ARG A 40 -27.34 6.02 -26.27
N ASP A 41 -28.66 6.22 -26.34
CA ASP A 41 -29.29 7.53 -26.51
C ASP A 41 -29.22 8.40 -25.24
N GLU A 42 -28.89 7.80 -24.08
CA GLU A 42 -28.73 8.50 -22.81
C GLU A 42 -27.28 8.99 -22.64
N ASP A 43 -26.89 9.97 -23.45
CA ASP A 43 -25.48 10.37 -23.65
C ASP A 43 -24.76 10.92 -22.40
N MET A 44 -25.50 11.42 -21.41
CA MET A 44 -24.96 12.03 -20.20
C MET A 44 -24.09 11.02 -19.43
N TYR A 45 -24.52 9.76 -19.40
CA TYR A 45 -23.81 8.72 -18.67
C TYR A 45 -22.47 8.41 -19.34
N SER A 46 -22.46 8.13 -20.65
CA SER A 46 -21.25 7.77 -21.39
C SER A 46 -20.21 8.90 -21.40
N LYS A 47 -20.64 10.17 -21.47
CA LYS A 47 -19.76 11.35 -21.41
C LYS A 47 -18.93 11.44 -20.12
N HIS A 48 -19.43 10.92 -19.00
CA HIS A 48 -18.77 11.03 -17.70
C HIS A 48 -18.21 9.71 -17.17
N LEU A 49 -18.62 8.58 -17.75
CA LEU A 49 -18.29 7.24 -17.25
C LEU A 49 -16.79 6.92 -17.37
N GLU A 50 -16.15 7.29 -18.48
CA GLU A 50 -14.72 7.07 -18.69
C GLU A 50 -13.88 7.85 -17.66
N GLY A 51 -14.17 9.14 -17.49
CA GLY A 51 -13.49 9.98 -16.51
C GLY A 51 -13.74 9.53 -15.06
N PHE A 52 -14.92 8.97 -14.78
CA PHE A 52 -15.21 8.35 -13.48
C PHE A 52 -14.37 7.10 -13.25
N HIS A 53 -14.30 6.20 -14.25
CA HIS A 53 -13.55 4.96 -14.16
C HIS A 53 -12.06 5.21 -13.97
N SER A 54 -11.47 6.08 -14.80
CA SER A 54 -10.04 6.43 -14.70
C SER A 54 -9.65 6.94 -13.30
N LYS A 55 -10.51 7.76 -12.68
CA LYS A 55 -10.26 8.25 -11.31
C LYS A 55 -10.44 7.16 -10.26
N LEU A 56 -11.41 6.26 -10.45
CA LEU A 56 -11.60 5.11 -9.58
C LEU A 56 -10.39 4.17 -9.62
N GLU A 57 -9.84 3.88 -10.80
CA GLU A 57 -8.62 3.09 -10.96
C GLU A 57 -7.43 3.75 -10.26
N GLN A 58 -7.25 5.07 -10.42
CA GLN A 58 -6.21 5.82 -9.71
C GLN A 58 -6.38 5.72 -8.19
N PHE A 59 -7.62 5.76 -7.69
CA PHE A 59 -7.91 5.61 -6.27
C PHE A 59 -7.59 4.19 -5.77
N GLN A 60 -7.96 3.16 -6.52
CA GLN A 60 -7.65 1.76 -6.19
C GLN A 60 -6.14 1.49 -6.18
N ALA A 61 -5.40 2.03 -7.14
CA ALA A 61 -3.94 1.93 -7.17
C ALA A 61 -3.29 2.57 -5.93
N GLN A 62 -3.81 3.73 -5.48
CA GLN A 62 -3.35 4.34 -4.23
C GLN A 62 -3.63 3.47 -3.00
N LEU A 63 -4.81 2.85 -2.91
CA LEU A 63 -5.12 1.95 -1.80
C LEU A 63 -4.22 0.72 -1.78
N ALA A 64 -3.99 0.10 -2.95
CA ALA A 64 -3.10 -1.06 -3.06
C ALA A 64 -1.64 -0.74 -2.69
N ASN A 65 -1.16 0.47 -3.00
CA ASN A 65 0.17 0.93 -2.60
C ASN A 65 0.30 1.15 -1.08
N VAL A 66 -0.80 1.46 -0.40
CA VAL A 66 -0.82 1.56 1.07
C VAL A 66 -0.82 0.16 1.70
N GLU A 67 -1.57 -0.79 1.16
CA GLU A 67 -1.67 -2.15 1.72
C GLU A 67 -0.44 -3.03 1.41
N LYS A 68 0.25 -2.83 0.29
CA LYS A 68 1.53 -3.51 0.01
C LYS A 68 2.67 -3.07 0.95
N LYS A 69 2.49 -2.04 1.78
CA LYS A 69 3.48 -1.62 2.79
C LYS A 69 3.50 -2.51 4.03
N ASP A 70 2.61 -3.51 4.14
CA ASP A 70 2.56 -4.47 5.27
C ASP A 70 3.41 -5.74 5.06
N SER A 71 4.12 -5.90 3.93
CA SER A 71 5.15 -6.95 3.80
C SER A 71 6.48 -6.45 4.39
N MET A 72 6.68 -6.74 5.68
CA MET A 72 7.81 -6.34 6.56
C MET A 72 8.02 -4.84 6.73
N SER A 73 7.88 -4.36 7.97
CA SER A 73 8.16 -2.97 8.31
C SER A 73 9.66 -2.64 8.16
N LEU A 74 10.01 -1.36 7.93
CA LEU A 74 11.42 -0.92 7.94
C LEU A 74 12.18 -1.32 9.21
N VAL A 75 11.48 -1.49 10.34
CA VAL A 75 12.07 -1.94 11.60
C VAL A 75 12.45 -3.42 11.56
N GLU A 76 11.62 -4.26 10.93
CA GLU A 76 11.91 -5.68 10.78
C GLU A 76 13.02 -5.92 9.77
N LEU A 77 13.02 -5.17 8.65
CA LEU A 77 14.10 -5.22 7.67
C LEU A 77 15.43 -4.72 8.24
N ASP A 78 15.40 -3.66 9.05
CA ASP A 78 16.57 -3.19 9.79
C ASP A 78 17.13 -4.29 10.71
N LYS A 79 16.24 -4.96 11.45
CA LYS A 79 16.63 -6.07 12.33
C LYS A 79 17.25 -7.24 11.56
N GLU A 80 16.69 -7.60 10.40
CA GLU A 80 17.22 -8.69 9.58
C GLU A 80 18.60 -8.33 9.00
N ARG A 81 18.74 -7.09 8.53
CA ARG A 81 20.02 -6.52 8.09
C ARG A 81 21.07 -6.56 9.20
N ASP A 82 20.70 -6.14 10.41
CA ASP A 82 21.58 -6.18 11.58
C ASP A 82 21.95 -7.61 11.96
N ASN A 83 21.01 -8.55 11.91
CA ASN A 83 21.27 -9.98 12.16
C ASN A 83 22.28 -10.55 11.16
N ALA A 84 22.09 -10.30 9.87
CA ALA A 84 23.02 -10.74 8.82
C ALA A 84 24.42 -10.15 9.04
N LEU A 85 24.50 -8.86 9.37
CA LEU A 85 25.76 -8.18 9.64
C LEU A 85 26.45 -8.77 10.89
N VAL A 86 25.73 -8.95 11.99
CA VAL A 86 26.25 -9.58 13.22
C VAL A 86 26.73 -11.01 12.93
N GLY A 87 26.00 -11.75 12.09
CA GLY A 87 26.40 -13.08 11.62
C GLY A 87 27.76 -13.06 10.93
N LEU A 88 27.97 -12.14 9.98
CA LEU A 88 29.24 -11.97 9.27
C LEU A 88 30.40 -11.66 10.22
N PHE A 89 30.21 -10.73 11.15
CA PHE A 89 31.24 -10.34 12.12
C PHE A 89 31.55 -11.47 13.10
N THR A 90 30.52 -12.22 13.52
CA THR A 90 30.67 -13.35 14.44
C THR A 90 31.45 -14.48 13.77
N LEU A 91 31.16 -14.78 12.51
CA LEU A 91 31.85 -15.82 11.76
C LEU A 91 33.33 -15.47 11.54
N HIS A 92 33.64 -14.23 11.14
CA HIS A 92 35.03 -13.74 11.05
C HIS A 92 35.76 -13.89 12.40
N LYS A 93 35.13 -13.47 13.50
CA LYS A 93 35.70 -13.58 14.84
C LYS A 93 35.95 -15.04 15.27
N GLY A 94 35.18 -16.00 14.75
CA GLY A 94 35.38 -17.43 14.98
C GLY A 94 36.76 -17.94 14.56
N PHE A 95 37.39 -17.31 13.58
CA PHE A 95 38.73 -17.67 13.09
C PHE A 95 39.88 -17.12 13.94
N ALA A 96 39.61 -16.31 14.97
CA ALA A 96 40.65 -15.63 15.75
C ALA A 96 41.65 -16.57 16.46
N LYS A 97 41.28 -17.84 16.69
CA LYS A 97 42.12 -18.86 17.33
C LYS A 97 42.41 -20.06 16.41
N ILE A 98 42.16 -19.92 15.11
CA ILE A 98 42.46 -20.98 14.13
C ILE A 98 43.98 -21.23 14.12
N LYS A 99 44.38 -22.50 14.02
CA LYS A 99 45.81 -22.89 13.95
C LYS A 99 46.31 -23.10 12.54
N ASP A 100 45.39 -23.28 11.59
CA ASP A 100 45.71 -23.36 10.18
C ASP A 100 46.34 -22.04 9.71
N ARG A 101 47.49 -22.13 9.05
CA ARG A 101 48.28 -20.94 8.67
C ARG A 101 47.53 -20.08 7.67
N ASP A 102 46.97 -20.70 6.63
CA ASP A 102 46.39 -20.00 5.50
C ASP A 102 45.06 -19.34 5.93
N LEU A 103 44.25 -20.00 6.77
CA LEU A 103 43.06 -19.40 7.39
C LEU A 103 43.40 -18.28 8.37
N LYS A 104 44.52 -18.41 9.11
CA LYS A 104 44.96 -17.37 10.03
C LYS A 104 45.40 -16.10 9.29
N GLU A 105 46.15 -16.24 8.20
CA GLU A 105 46.54 -15.12 7.33
C GLU A 105 45.31 -14.42 6.75
N ALA A 106 44.34 -15.18 6.23
CA ALA A 106 43.08 -14.62 5.73
C ALA A 106 42.29 -13.87 6.83
N TYR A 107 42.24 -14.41 8.05
CA TYR A 107 41.62 -13.73 9.20
C TYR A 107 42.31 -12.39 9.50
N GLU A 108 43.64 -12.36 9.53
CA GLU A 108 44.44 -11.17 9.84
C GLU A 108 44.29 -10.08 8.76
N VAL A 109 44.18 -10.47 7.48
CA VAL A 109 43.91 -9.55 6.35
C VAL A 109 42.57 -8.83 6.51
N LEU A 110 41.52 -9.53 6.94
CA LEU A 110 40.18 -8.92 7.11
C LEU A 110 40.02 -8.17 8.43
N LEU A 111 40.85 -8.46 9.44
CA LEU A 111 40.76 -7.86 10.77
C LEU A 111 40.68 -6.31 10.79
N PRO A 112 41.50 -5.54 10.06
CA PRO A 112 41.40 -4.08 10.04
C PRO A 112 40.07 -3.59 9.45
N VAL A 113 39.53 -4.28 8.44
CA VAL A 113 38.23 -3.95 7.82
C VAL A 113 37.11 -4.15 8.84
N PHE A 114 37.02 -5.34 9.45
CA PHE A 114 35.99 -5.61 10.46
C PHE A 114 36.11 -4.71 11.70
N LYS A 115 37.33 -4.33 12.11
CA LYS A 115 37.51 -3.35 13.21
C LYS A 115 36.96 -1.96 12.87
N LYS A 116 37.13 -1.50 11.62
CA LYS A 116 36.64 -0.19 11.16
C LYS A 116 35.11 -0.10 11.23
N TYR A 117 34.41 -1.19 10.94
CA TYR A 117 32.96 -1.23 10.77
C TYR A 117 32.20 -1.89 11.94
N LYS A 118 32.84 -2.10 13.10
CA LYS A 118 32.30 -2.89 14.23
C LYS A 118 31.02 -2.36 14.90
N ASP A 119 30.69 -1.08 14.70
CA ASP A 119 29.58 -0.40 15.37
C ASP A 119 28.46 0.04 14.41
N ILE A 120 28.46 -0.44 13.15
CA ILE A 120 27.44 -0.09 12.13
C ILE A 120 26.01 -0.19 12.67
N THR A 121 25.68 -1.27 13.40
CA THR A 121 24.31 -1.53 13.93
C THR A 121 23.87 -0.52 14.99
N LYS A 122 24.78 0.31 15.50
CA LYS A 122 24.47 1.38 16.47
C LYS A 122 24.27 2.73 15.79
N HIS A 123 24.57 2.83 14.50
CA HIS A 123 24.44 4.07 13.75
C HIS A 123 23.02 4.29 13.25
N THR A 124 22.70 5.52 12.89
CA THR A 124 21.42 5.81 12.23
C THR A 124 21.30 5.06 10.91
N ASN A 125 20.10 4.66 10.51
CA ASN A 125 19.84 3.92 9.28
C ASN A 125 20.51 4.47 8.03
N ALA A 126 20.52 5.79 7.83
CA ALA A 126 21.18 6.41 6.68
C ALA A 126 22.70 6.21 6.68
N VAL A 127 23.32 6.32 7.86
CA VAL A 127 24.76 6.11 8.05
C VAL A 127 25.08 4.62 7.92
N ALA A 128 24.29 3.74 8.56
CA ALA A 128 24.46 2.29 8.47
C ALA A 128 24.36 1.80 7.01
N THR A 129 23.38 2.25 6.24
CA THR A 129 23.25 1.94 4.81
C THR A 129 24.50 2.33 4.01
N ALA A 130 25.04 3.54 4.23
CA ALA A 130 26.25 3.99 3.56
C ALA A 130 27.48 3.16 3.93
N GLU A 131 27.63 2.84 5.21
CA GLU A 131 28.75 2.05 5.72
C GLU A 131 28.67 0.58 5.30
N ILE A 132 27.48 -0.03 5.29
CA ILE A 132 27.27 -1.41 4.78
C ILE A 132 27.65 -1.48 3.31
N LYS A 133 27.21 -0.53 2.48
CA LYS A 133 27.60 -0.47 1.06
C LYS A 133 29.11 -0.32 0.89
N SER A 134 29.74 0.52 1.72
CA SER A 134 31.20 0.68 1.73
C SER A 134 31.93 -0.58 2.18
N LEU A 135 31.44 -1.27 3.21
CA LEU A 135 31.99 -2.53 3.71
C LEU A 135 31.89 -3.62 2.65
N LEU A 136 30.70 -3.83 2.07
CA LEU A 136 30.47 -4.83 1.03
C LEU A 136 31.38 -4.61 -0.17
N LYS A 137 31.49 -3.36 -0.63
CA LYS A 137 32.43 -3.00 -1.71
C LYS A 137 33.88 -3.30 -1.34
N THR A 138 34.32 -2.91 -0.14
CA THR A 138 35.70 -3.17 0.33
C THR A 138 35.99 -4.67 0.35
N LEU A 139 35.06 -5.51 0.81
CA LEU A 139 35.23 -6.95 0.90
C LEU A 139 35.26 -7.66 -0.47
N GLN A 140 34.77 -7.01 -1.52
CA GLN A 140 34.80 -7.52 -2.90
C GLN A 140 36.05 -7.08 -3.68
N GLU A 141 36.87 -6.19 -3.13
CA GLU A 141 38.08 -5.68 -3.76
C GLU A 141 39.32 -6.44 -3.26
N GLU A 142 40.36 -6.51 -4.10
CA GLU A 142 41.68 -7.00 -3.68
C GLU A 142 42.34 -6.02 -2.69
N PRO A 143 43.05 -6.50 -1.64
CA PRO A 143 43.43 -7.90 -1.38
C PRO A 143 42.40 -8.70 -0.54
N TYR A 144 41.20 -8.16 -0.28
CA TYR A 144 40.26 -8.73 0.70
C TYR A 144 39.41 -9.87 0.13
N GLN A 145 39.09 -9.82 -1.16
CA GLN A 145 38.26 -10.83 -1.84
C GLN A 145 38.83 -12.25 -1.68
N GLY A 146 40.16 -12.40 -1.82
CA GLY A 146 40.84 -13.67 -1.59
C GLY A 146 40.62 -14.21 -0.17
N ALA A 147 40.78 -13.35 0.83
CA ALA A 147 40.59 -13.72 2.24
C ALA A 147 39.12 -14.06 2.57
N VAL A 148 38.15 -13.34 1.99
CA VAL A 148 36.70 -13.64 2.10
C VAL A 148 36.40 -15.04 1.57
N THR A 149 37.02 -15.41 0.45
CA THR A 149 36.84 -16.73 -0.18
C THR A 149 37.50 -17.82 0.66
N SER A 150 38.74 -17.63 1.11
CA SER A 150 39.47 -18.61 1.93
C SER A 150 38.77 -18.91 3.26
N LEU A 151 38.12 -17.91 3.88
CA LEU A 151 37.35 -18.10 5.11
C LEU A 151 35.92 -18.62 4.88
N GLY A 152 35.49 -18.82 3.62
CA GLY A 152 34.15 -19.29 3.30
C GLY A 152 33.04 -18.31 3.66
N LEU A 153 33.32 -17.00 3.66
CA LEU A 153 32.36 -15.96 4.10
C LEU A 153 31.35 -15.57 3.01
N LEU A 154 31.49 -16.07 1.78
CA LEU A 154 30.65 -15.72 0.64
C LEU A 154 29.14 -15.85 0.90
N PRO A 155 28.61 -16.95 1.49
CA PRO A 155 27.17 -17.06 1.73
C PRO A 155 26.64 -15.96 2.67
N MET A 156 27.44 -15.59 3.68
CA MET A 156 27.08 -14.55 4.62
C MET A 156 27.19 -13.15 4.00
N LEU A 157 28.16 -12.94 3.10
CA LEU A 157 28.25 -11.71 2.32
C LEU A 157 27.02 -11.53 1.42
N THR A 158 26.57 -12.60 0.76
CA THR A 158 25.33 -12.61 -0.02
C THR A 158 24.12 -12.27 0.84
N ALA A 159 23.99 -12.87 2.03
CA ALA A 159 22.89 -12.57 2.94
C ALA A 159 22.85 -11.08 3.34
N VAL A 160 24.00 -10.44 3.59
CA VAL A 160 24.07 -9.00 3.88
C VAL A 160 23.72 -8.15 2.65
N ILE A 161 24.12 -8.57 1.45
CA ILE A 161 23.75 -7.89 0.19
C ILE A 161 22.23 -7.93 -0.02
N GLU A 162 21.62 -9.10 0.15
CA GLU A 162 20.18 -9.30 -0.01
C GLU A 162 19.40 -8.48 1.03
N ALA A 163 19.76 -8.57 2.31
CA ALA A 163 19.12 -7.80 3.37
C ALA A 163 19.24 -6.28 3.17
N GLN A 164 20.38 -5.79 2.67
CA GLN A 164 20.55 -4.37 2.33
C GLN A 164 19.71 -3.96 1.12
N ALA A 165 19.58 -4.82 0.10
CA ALA A 165 18.77 -4.55 -1.08
C ALA A 165 17.28 -4.48 -0.74
N ASP A 166 16.80 -5.37 0.13
CA ASP A 166 15.42 -5.35 0.62
C ASP A 166 15.13 -4.07 1.44
N TYR A 167 16.08 -3.66 2.29
CA TYR A 167 15.98 -2.39 3.02
C TYR A 167 15.89 -1.17 2.08
N ASP A 168 16.80 -1.07 1.10
CA ASP A 168 16.88 0.05 0.15
C ASP A 168 15.57 0.20 -0.64
N LYS A 169 14.95 -0.92 -1.05
CA LYS A 169 13.69 -0.95 -1.79
C LYS A 169 12.57 -0.32 -0.97
N VAL A 170 12.39 -0.74 0.27
CA VAL A 170 11.32 -0.25 1.14
C VAL A 170 11.59 1.19 1.60
N GLU A 171 12.85 1.57 1.82
CA GLU A 171 13.21 2.96 2.14
C GLU A 171 12.87 3.91 0.98
N ALA A 172 13.16 3.52 -0.26
CA ALA A 172 12.82 4.29 -1.46
C ALA A 172 11.30 4.50 -1.59
N ASP A 173 10.51 3.44 -1.39
CA ASP A 173 9.05 3.50 -1.40
C ASP A 173 8.49 4.35 -0.26
N ALA A 174 9.06 4.23 0.95
CA ALA A 174 8.69 5.05 2.10
C ALA A 174 9.01 6.53 1.87
N ARG A 175 10.13 6.84 1.21
CA ARG A 175 10.51 8.21 0.84
C ARG A 175 9.59 8.79 -0.24
N ALA A 176 9.19 7.98 -1.22
CA ALA A 176 8.19 8.37 -2.22
C ALA A 176 6.83 8.67 -1.57
N ALA A 177 6.42 7.83 -0.61
CA ALA A 177 5.16 7.94 0.11
C ALA A 177 5.11 9.07 1.16
N LYS A 178 6.22 9.37 1.84
CA LYS A 178 6.33 10.49 2.81
C LYS A 178 6.31 11.87 2.15
N SER A 179 6.31 11.96 0.83
CA SER A 179 5.90 13.20 0.18
C SER A 179 4.42 13.43 0.49
N VAL A 180 4.09 14.56 1.14
CA VAL A 180 2.76 15.04 1.60
C VAL A 180 1.64 14.96 0.52
N LYS A 181 2.00 14.59 -0.71
CA LYS A 181 1.12 14.42 -1.86
C LYS A 181 0.14 13.24 -1.75
N GLU A 182 0.44 12.09 -1.13
CA GLU A 182 -0.50 10.95 -1.21
C GLU A 182 -1.80 11.15 -0.43
N VAL A 183 -1.75 11.60 0.83
CA VAL A 183 -2.98 11.83 1.62
C VAL A 183 -3.84 12.94 1.01
N GLY A 184 -3.22 14.01 0.49
CA GLY A 184 -3.91 15.07 -0.25
C GLY A 184 -4.55 14.56 -1.55
N LYS A 185 -3.84 13.73 -2.31
CA LYS A 185 -4.33 13.12 -3.56
C LYS A 185 -5.47 12.13 -3.31
N THR A 186 -5.41 11.29 -2.28
CA THR A 186 -6.49 10.34 -1.97
C THR A 186 -7.77 11.08 -1.57
N LYS A 187 -7.66 12.15 -0.77
CA LYS A 187 -8.80 13.01 -0.42
C LYS A 187 -9.36 13.73 -1.64
N GLN A 188 -8.48 14.24 -2.51
CA GLN A 188 -8.88 14.88 -3.77
C GLN A 188 -9.61 13.90 -4.70
N LEU A 189 -9.06 12.70 -4.92
CA LEU A 189 -9.70 11.65 -5.73
C LEU A 189 -11.07 11.27 -5.17
N ARG A 190 -11.21 11.08 -3.85
CA ARG A 190 -12.54 10.85 -3.24
C ARG A 190 -13.51 11.98 -3.54
N SER A 191 -13.08 13.23 -3.45
CA SER A 191 -13.94 14.38 -3.73
C SER A 191 -14.38 14.43 -5.19
N GLU A 192 -13.47 14.18 -6.13
CA GLU A 192 -13.76 14.21 -7.56
C GLU A 192 -14.67 13.05 -7.98
N ILE A 193 -14.39 11.83 -7.50
CA ILE A 193 -15.24 10.65 -7.72
C ILE A 193 -16.64 10.90 -7.13
N SER A 194 -16.73 11.43 -5.91
CA SER A 194 -18.02 11.76 -5.27
C SER A 194 -18.83 12.75 -6.09
N ARG A 195 -18.19 13.78 -6.66
CA ARG A 195 -18.87 14.79 -7.47
C ARG A 195 -19.49 14.20 -8.73
N THR A 196 -18.75 13.35 -9.44
CA THR A 196 -19.27 12.69 -10.64
C THR A 196 -20.34 11.65 -10.30
N TYR A 197 -20.17 10.91 -9.20
CA TYR A 197 -21.20 9.98 -8.72
C TYR A 197 -22.50 10.71 -8.34
N ASP A 198 -22.41 11.84 -7.63
CA ASP A 198 -23.58 12.66 -7.29
C ASP A 198 -24.28 13.20 -8.55
N LEU A 199 -23.52 13.53 -9.60
CA LEU A 199 -24.10 13.91 -10.89
C LEU A 199 -24.95 12.77 -11.46
N PHE A 200 -24.42 11.54 -11.53
CA PHE A 200 -25.19 10.39 -12.01
C PHE A 200 -26.49 10.20 -11.23
N VAL A 201 -26.40 10.12 -9.89
CA VAL A 201 -27.56 9.83 -9.04
C VAL A 201 -28.62 10.95 -9.12
N ARG A 202 -28.20 12.22 -9.10
CA ARG A 202 -29.13 13.37 -9.18
C ARG A 202 -29.78 13.48 -10.54
N TYR A 203 -28.99 13.33 -11.61
CA TYR A 203 -29.53 13.34 -12.96
C TYR A 203 -30.54 12.21 -13.13
N THR A 204 -30.18 10.96 -12.78
CA THR A 204 -31.09 9.81 -12.91
C THR A 204 -32.40 10.03 -12.17
N ALA A 205 -32.36 10.58 -10.95
CA ALA A 205 -33.57 10.90 -10.21
C ALA A 205 -34.44 11.94 -10.93
N ALA A 206 -33.84 13.04 -11.38
CA ALA A 206 -34.55 14.11 -12.07
C ALA A 206 -35.18 13.63 -13.39
N VAL A 207 -34.46 12.85 -14.20
CA VAL A 207 -34.99 12.37 -15.48
C VAL A 207 -36.01 11.24 -15.32
N ALA A 208 -35.88 10.40 -14.28
CA ALA A 208 -36.88 9.39 -13.98
C ALA A 208 -38.21 10.03 -13.50
N GLU A 209 -38.13 11.16 -12.79
CA GLU A 209 -39.30 11.94 -12.38
C GLU A 209 -39.93 12.72 -13.53
N ALA A 210 -39.12 13.37 -14.37
CA ALA A 210 -39.60 14.17 -15.49
C ALA A 210 -40.19 13.33 -16.64
N TYR A 211 -39.69 12.10 -16.82
CA TYR A 211 -40.03 11.21 -17.93
C TYR A 211 -40.40 9.81 -17.43
N PRO A 212 -41.54 9.65 -16.73
CA PRO A 212 -41.94 8.37 -16.13
C PRO A 212 -42.20 7.27 -17.17
N GLU A 213 -42.45 7.63 -18.43
CA GLU A 213 -42.55 6.69 -19.55
C GLU A 213 -41.23 5.97 -19.87
N ARG A 214 -40.09 6.55 -19.47
CA ARG A 214 -38.75 5.96 -19.62
C ARG A 214 -38.45 5.00 -18.47
N ALA A 215 -39.10 3.84 -18.49
CA ALA A 215 -39.02 2.84 -17.42
C ALA A 215 -37.58 2.40 -17.07
N HIS A 216 -36.65 2.41 -18.03
CA HIS A 216 -35.24 2.08 -17.82
C HIS A 216 -34.54 3.03 -16.85
N LEU A 217 -34.89 4.32 -16.83
CA LEU A 217 -34.34 5.31 -15.90
C LEU A 217 -34.86 5.10 -14.48
N THR A 218 -36.14 4.75 -14.34
CA THR A 218 -36.73 4.38 -13.04
C THR A 218 -36.06 3.13 -12.48
N LYS A 219 -35.77 2.14 -13.35
CA LYS A 219 -35.02 0.94 -12.97
C LYS A 219 -33.59 1.29 -12.54
N LEU A 220 -32.87 2.11 -13.30
CA LEU A 220 -31.52 2.55 -12.94
C LEU A 220 -31.49 3.24 -11.57
N LEU A 221 -32.44 4.15 -11.31
CA LEU A 221 -32.57 4.82 -10.01
C LEU A 221 -32.75 3.80 -8.87
N LYS A 222 -33.60 2.79 -9.09
CA LYS A 222 -33.83 1.71 -8.10
C LYS A 222 -32.55 0.90 -7.86
N ASP A 223 -31.81 0.56 -8.90
CA ASP A 223 -30.56 -0.21 -8.81
C ASP A 223 -29.50 0.60 -8.02
N LEU A 224 -29.32 1.90 -8.34
CA LEU A 224 -28.42 2.80 -7.60
C LEU A 224 -28.85 2.98 -6.14
N ASN A 225 -30.15 3.13 -5.86
CA ASN A 225 -30.67 3.22 -4.50
C ASN A 225 -30.46 1.93 -3.71
N THR A 226 -30.52 0.77 -4.35
CA THR A 226 -30.27 -0.53 -3.72
C THR A 226 -28.82 -0.64 -3.25
N ILE A 227 -27.86 -0.23 -4.09
CA ILE A 227 -26.44 -0.17 -3.71
C ILE A 227 -26.25 0.76 -2.51
N ARG A 228 -26.82 1.97 -2.57
CA ARG A 228 -26.72 2.97 -1.48
C ARG A 228 -27.31 2.46 -0.16
N ASP A 229 -28.45 1.78 -0.21
CA ASP A 229 -29.09 1.20 0.97
C ASP A 229 -28.27 0.04 1.54
N SER A 230 -27.68 -0.80 0.69
CA SER A 230 -26.76 -1.86 1.11
C SER A 230 -25.57 -1.29 1.89
N LYS A 231 -24.88 -0.28 1.34
CA LYS A 231 -23.74 0.36 2.03
C LYS A 231 -24.15 1.06 3.32
N ARG A 232 -25.31 1.72 3.34
CA ARG A 232 -25.84 2.36 4.56
C ARG A 232 -26.06 1.35 5.68
N ARG A 233 -26.65 0.19 5.37
CA ARG A 233 -26.91 -0.87 6.36
C ARG A 233 -25.61 -1.40 6.94
N LEU A 234 -24.59 -1.65 6.12
CA LEU A 234 -23.28 -2.11 6.58
C LEU A 234 -22.62 -1.12 7.55
N VAL A 235 -22.67 0.18 7.24
CA VAL A 235 -22.14 1.25 8.12
C VAL A 235 -22.93 1.38 9.43
N GLY A 236 -24.26 1.26 9.36
CA GLY A 236 -25.13 1.34 10.54
C GLY A 236 -24.94 0.17 11.50
N THR A 237 -24.74 -1.03 10.98
CA THR A 237 -24.46 -2.22 11.79
C THR A 237 -23.08 -2.14 12.45
N ASN A 238 -22.03 -1.76 11.70
CA ASN A 238 -20.67 -1.59 12.23
C ASN A 238 -20.57 -0.55 13.36
N LYS A 239 -21.47 0.46 13.37
CA LYS A 239 -21.52 1.46 14.44
C LYS A 239 -22.19 0.93 15.71
N LYS A 240 -23.17 0.03 15.60
CA LYS A 240 -23.80 -0.64 16.76
C LYS A 240 -22.85 -1.61 17.44
N THR A 241 -22.17 -2.47 16.68
CA THR A 241 -21.18 -3.42 17.23
C THR A 241 -20.01 -2.71 17.92
N LYS A 242 -19.49 -1.60 17.36
CA LYS A 242 -18.44 -0.80 18.02
C LYS A 242 -18.89 -0.11 19.32
N THR A 243 -20.19 0.15 19.48
CA THR A 243 -20.72 0.78 20.70
C THR A 243 -20.98 -0.26 21.79
N GLU A 244 -21.39 -1.47 21.40
CA GLU A 244 -21.57 -2.60 22.31
C GLU A 244 -20.23 -3.13 22.85
N GLU A 245 -19.19 -3.27 22.03
CA GLU A 245 -17.84 -3.65 22.48
C GLU A 245 -17.16 -2.61 23.39
N ALA A 246 -17.52 -1.33 23.27
CA ALA A 246 -17.02 -0.26 24.15
C ALA A 246 -17.74 -0.21 25.51
N GLY A 247 -19.02 -0.61 25.54
CA GLY A 247 -19.81 -0.72 26.76
C GLY A 247 -19.45 -1.92 27.62
N GLU A 248 -19.05 -3.04 26.99
CA GLU A 248 -18.72 -4.29 27.70
C GLU A 248 -17.29 -4.30 28.28
N LYS A 249 -16.42 -3.36 27.88
CA LYS A 249 -15.08 -3.16 28.49
C LYS A 249 -15.05 -2.16 29.64
N SER A 250 -16.18 -1.57 30.02
CA SER A 250 -16.29 -0.57 31.10
C SER A 250 -17.23 -0.98 32.23
N ALA A 251 -17.56 -2.28 32.34
CA ALA A 251 -18.35 -2.85 33.44
C ALA A 251 -17.53 -3.87 34.22
#